data_AF-A0A836P199-F1
#
_entry.id   AF-A0A836P199-F1
#
_cell.length_a   1.000
_cell.length_b   1.000
_cell.length_c   1.000
_cell.angle_alpha   90.00
_cell.angle_beta   90.00
_cell.angle_gamma   90.00
#
_symmetry.space_group_name_H-M   'P 1'
#
loop_
_entity.id
_entity.type
_entity.pdbx_description
1 polymer ?
#
loop_
_entity_poly.entity_id
_entity_poly.type
_entity_poly.pdbx_seq_one_letter_code
_entity_poly.pdbx_strand_id
1 'polypeptide(L)' 'GTEAAVAKLTASEAAMWITHQAVQIHGGMGYSKEMPLERYFRDAKITEIYEGTSEIQRLVIARGETGLR' A
#
# COMPACT_ATOMS: atom_id res chain seq x y z
N GLY A 1 3.61 -4.64 17.08
CA GLY A 1 5.05 -4.95 17.12
C GLY A 1 5.70 -4.45 15.86
N THR A 2 7.02 -4.25 15.89
CA THR A 2 7.80 -3.79 14.74
C THR A 2 7.58 -4.68 13.52
N GLU A 3 7.53 -5.99 13.73
CA GLU A 3 7.33 -7.00 12.68
C GLU A 3 5.98 -6.83 11.98
N ALA A 4 4.91 -6.54 12.73
CA ALA A 4 3.59 -6.30 12.16
C ALA A 4 3.56 -4.99 11.35
N ALA A 5 4.26 -3.95 11.80
CA ALA A 5 4.36 -2.68 11.08
C ALA A 5 5.17 -2.85 9.78
N VAL A 6 6.28 -3.58 9.81
CA VAL A 6 7.07 -3.94 8.61
C VAL A 6 6.22 -4.73 7.63
N ALA A 7 5.53 -5.77 8.10
CA ALA A 7 4.70 -6.62 7.25
C ALA A 7 3.59 -5.82 6.58
N LYS A 8 2.88 -4.98 7.35
CA LYS A 8 1.80 -4.14 6.82
C LYS A 8 2.33 -3.18 5.77
N LEU A 9 3.34 -2.37 6.11
CA LEU A 9 3.91 -1.37 5.21
C LEU A 9 4.37 -2.01 3.89
N THR A 10 5.10 -3.11 3.99
CA THR A 10 5.64 -3.80 2.81
C THR A 10 4.52 -4.33 1.93
N ALA A 11 3.51 -4.97 2.52
CA ALA A 11 2.40 -5.54 1.76
C ALA A 11 1.53 -4.45 1.11
N SER A 12 1.23 -3.36 1.82
CA SER A 12 0.41 -2.27 1.29
C SER A 12 1.08 -1.53 0.14
N GLU A 13 2.37 -1.20 0.28
CA GLU A 13 3.12 -0.48 -0.77
C GLU A 13 3.32 -1.37 -2.00
N ALA A 14 3.58 -2.67 -1.80
CA ALA A 14 3.66 -3.63 -2.90
C ALA A 14 2.33 -3.74 -3.65
N ALA A 15 1.21 -3.88 -2.94
CA ALA A 15 -0.12 -3.95 -3.56
C ALA A 15 -0.43 -2.69 -4.38
N MET A 16 -0.10 -1.51 -3.84
CA MET A 16 -0.28 -0.24 -4.55
C MET A 16 0.59 -0.15 -5.80
N TRP A 17 1.87 -0.51 -5.69
CA TRP A 17 2.78 -0.49 -6.84
C TRP A 17 2.31 -1.43 -7.95
N ILE A 18 1.98 -2.68 -7.60
CA ILE A 18 1.53 -3.69 -8.56
C ILE A 18 0.26 -3.23 -9.28
N THR A 19 -0.75 -2.78 -8.54
CA THR A 19 -2.03 -2.37 -9.11
C THR A 19 -1.90 -1.10 -9.95
N HIS A 20 -1.05 -0.16 -9.54
CA HIS A 20 -0.71 1.02 -10.34
C HIS A 20 -0.05 0.63 -11.67
N GLN A 21 0.94 -0.27 -11.64
CA GLN A 21 1.57 -0.77 -12.88
C GLN A 21 0.56 -1.50 -13.76
N ALA A 22 -0.35 -2.29 -13.18
CA ALA A 22 -1.38 -2.99 -13.93
C ALA A 22 -2.30 -2.01 -14.67
N VAL A 23 -2.77 -0.95 -14.00
CA VAL A 23 -3.56 0.11 -14.64
C VAL A 23 -2.78 0.77 -15.78
N GLN A 24 -1.51 1.13 -15.54
CA GLN A 24 -0.66 1.79 -16.54
C GLN A 24 -0.42 0.92 -17.78
N ILE A 25 -0.13 -0.37 -17.60
CA ILE A 25 0.13 -1.33 -18.68
C ILE A 25 -1.11 -1.53 -19.56
N HIS A 26 -2.30 -1.55 -18.95
CA HIS A 26 -3.56 -1.75 -19.68
C HIS A 26 -4.14 -0.45 -20.24
N GLY A 27 -3.50 0.70 -20.01
CA GLY A 27 -3.92 1.99 -20.54
C GLY A 27 -5.38 2.34 -20.18
N GLY A 28 -6.15 2.82 -21.17
CA GLY A 28 -7.56 3.19 -20.97
C GLY A 28 -8.42 2.03 -20.44
N MET A 29 -8.09 0.79 -20.83
CA MET A 29 -8.79 -0.39 -20.33
C MET A 29 -8.50 -0.63 -18.83
N GLY A 30 -7.31 -0.26 -18.34
CA GLY A 30 -6.97 -0.33 -16.92
C GLY A 30 -7.82 0.58 -16.03
N TYR A 31 -8.33 1.68 -16.58
CA TYR A 31 -9.26 2.61 -15.91
C TYR A 31 -10.74 2.30 -16.18
N SER A 32 -11.04 1.40 -17.13
CA SER A 32 -12.41 0.99 -17.45
C SER A 32 -12.97 0.06 -16.38
N LYS A 33 -14.30 0.06 -16.22
CA LYS A 33 -15.02 -0.91 -15.37
C LYS A 33 -15.19 -2.28 -16.05
N GLU A 34 -14.75 -2.42 -17.29
CA GLU A 34 -14.73 -3.70 -18.02
C GLU A 34 -13.69 -4.68 -17.45
N MET A 35 -12.69 -4.17 -16.73
CA MET A 35 -11.72 -4.96 -15.99
C MET A 35 -11.69 -4.55 -14.52
N PRO A 36 -11.30 -5.45 -13.60
CA PRO A 36 -11.30 -5.14 -12.18
C PRO A 36 -10.12 -4.26 -11.72
N LEU A 37 -9.22 -3.84 -12.63
CA LEU A 37 -7.95 -3.19 -12.29
C LEU A 37 -8.13 -1.85 -11.56
N GLU A 38 -9.08 -1.01 -12.00
CA GLU A 38 -9.38 0.26 -11.32
C GLU A 38 -9.83 0.02 -9.87
N ARG A 39 -10.64 -1.02 -9.64
CA ARG A 39 -11.14 -1.39 -8.33
C ARG A 39 -9.98 -1.87 -7.47
N TYR A 40 -9.13 -2.75 -8.00
CA TYR A 40 -7.96 -3.24 -7.27
C TYR A 40 -6.99 -2.12 -6.89
N PHE A 41 -6.79 -1.13 -7.76
CA PHE A 41 -5.99 0.06 -7.43
C PHE A 41 -6.60 0.86 -6.28
N ARG A 42 -7.92 1.11 -6.29
CA ARG A 42 -8.61 1.79 -5.19
C ARG A 42 -8.55 1.00 -3.88
N ASP A 43 -8.75 -0.31 -3.96
CA ASP A 43 -8.70 -1.21 -2.81
C ASP A 43 -7.27 -1.29 -2.24
N ALA A 44 -6.24 -1.31 -3.08
CA ALA A 44 -4.85 -1.27 -2.62
C ALA A 44 -4.55 0.06 -1.91
N LYS A 45 -5.05 1.19 -2.43
CA LYS A 45 -4.77 2.51 -1.85
C LYS A 45 -5.26 2.65 -0.41
N ILE A 46 -6.41 2.06 -0.07
CA ILE A 46 -6.95 2.17 1.29
C ILE A 46 -6.05 1.53 2.34
N THR A 47 -5.26 0.51 1.94
CA THR A 47 -4.35 -0.21 2.84
C THR A 47 -3.18 0.66 3.33
N GLU A 48 -2.82 1.69 2.57
CA GLU A 48 -1.81 2.70 2.95
C GLU A 48 -2.36 3.80 3.88
N ILE A 49 -3.68 3.85 4.10
CA ILE A 49 -4.36 4.93 4.81
C ILE A 49 -4.99 4.43 6.11
N TYR A 50 -5.72 3.33 6.04
CA TYR A 50 -6.49 2.78 7.16
C TYR A 50 -5.61 1.95 8.11
N GLU A 51 -6.02 1.78 9.38
CA GLU A 51 -5.23 1.14 10.47
C GLU A 51 -3.81 1.69 10.63
N GLY A 52 -3.63 2.99 10.39
CA GLY A 52 -2.36 3.71 10.47
C GLY A 52 -1.64 3.81 9.14
N THR A 53 -1.40 5.03 8.67
CA THR A 53 -0.83 5.28 7.34
C THR A 53 0.58 4.69 7.15
N SER A 54 1.06 4.61 5.91
CA SER A 54 2.43 4.19 5.61
C SER A 54 3.49 4.98 6.40
N GLU A 55 3.30 6.29 6.57
CA GLU A 55 4.18 7.14 7.37
C GLU A 55 4.14 6.76 8.86
N ILE A 56 2.95 6.46 9.39
CA ILE A 56 2.79 5.99 10.76
C ILE A 56 3.48 4.64 10.95
N GLN A 57 3.36 3.71 10.01
CA GLN A 57 4.09 2.44 10.08
C GLN A 57 5.60 2.66 10.09
N ARG A 58 6.13 3.55 9.23
CA ARG A 58 7.55 3.90 9.24
C ARG A 58 8.00 4.50 10.57
N LEU A 59 7.18 5.35 11.20
CA LEU A 59 7.47 5.89 12.53
C LEU A 59 7.48 4.81 13.62
N VAL A 60 6.55 3.85 13.57
CA VAL A 60 6.51 2.71 14.50
C VAL A 60 7.76 1.85 14.33
N ILE A 61 8.16 1.57 13.09
CA ILE A 61 9.38 0.82 12.77
C ILE A 61 10.61 1.59 13.28
N ALA A 62 10.74 2.87 12.95
CA ALA A 62 11.87 3.69 13.37
C ALA A 62 12.01 3.75 14.90
N ARG A 63 10.90 3.88 15.63
CA ARG A 63 10.87 3.82 17.10
C ARG A 63 11.32 2.45 17.62
N GLY A 64 10.90 1.37 16.97
CA GLY A 64 11.29 0.01 17.31
C GLY A 64 12.80 -0.24 17.11
N GLU A 65 13.36 0.22 16.01
CA GLU A 65 14.77 0.02 15.65
C GLU A 65 15.73 0.93 16.43
N THR A 66 15.35 2.20 16.63
CA THR A 66 16.25 3.18 17.28
C THR A 66 16.13 3.20 18.80
N GLY A 67 15.03 2.69 19.35
CA GLY A 67 14.72 2.80 20.79
C GLY A 67 14.41 4.22 21.27
N LEU A 68 14.38 5.21 20.36
CA LEU A 68 14.09 6.61 20.67
C LEU A 68 12.56 6.84 20.65
N ARG A 69 12.03 7.53 21.66
CA ARG A 69 10.60 7.78 21.84
C ARG A 69 10.17 9.17 21.42
#